data_AF-A0A2X3E8F9-F1
#
_entry.id   AF-A0A2X3E8F9-F1
#
_cell.length_a   1.000
_cell.length_b   1.000
_cell.length_c   1.000
_cell.angle_alpha   90.00
_cell.angle_beta   90.00
_cell.angle_gamma   90.00
#
_symmetry.space_group_name_H-M   'P 1'
#
loop_
_entity.id
_entity.type
_entity.pdbx_description
1 polymer ?
#
loop_
_entity_poly.entity_id
_entity_poly.type
_entity_poly.pdbx_seq_one_letter_code
_entity_poly.pdbx_strand_id
1 'polypeptide(L)'
;MQAGINAKIITGTGNQIYGAMRERKFDLLVGRGGSGMEPHPHSSLRALVYNPDNSDKARLTNFQGWRTGFYDPQLNTMMTRPCWNAIRKNRWLTTRPSRHATTSWFRL
;
A
#
# COMPACT_ATOMS: atom_id res chain seq x y z
N MET A 1 10.47 -19.61 -25.76
CA MET A 1 11.73 -18.89 -25.46
C MET A 1 11.67 -18.38 -24.03
N GLN A 2 12.45 -18.97 -23.13
CA GLN A 2 12.80 -18.31 -21.86
C GLN A 2 13.55 -17.03 -22.28
N ALA A 3 13.21 -15.87 -21.73
CA ALA A 3 13.65 -14.54 -22.20
C ALA A 3 15.18 -14.25 -22.08
N GLY A 4 16.06 -15.26 -22.10
CA GLY A 4 17.50 -15.11 -21.94
C GLY A 4 17.94 -14.76 -20.51
N ILE A 5 17.03 -14.75 -19.53
CA ILE A 5 17.32 -14.40 -18.15
C ILE A 5 17.86 -15.62 -17.40
N ASN A 6 19.07 -15.51 -16.87
CA ASN A 6 19.63 -16.49 -15.93
C ASN A 6 19.09 -16.20 -14.52
N ALA A 7 18.09 -16.98 -14.10
CA ALA A 7 17.49 -16.85 -12.77
C ALA A 7 17.83 -18.09 -11.93
N LYS A 8 18.37 -17.86 -10.72
CA LYS A 8 18.60 -18.90 -9.71
C LYS A 8 17.57 -18.77 -8.61
N ILE A 9 16.82 -19.84 -8.35
CA ILE A 9 15.90 -19.89 -7.22
C ILE A 9 16.70 -20.17 -5.95
N ILE A 10 16.64 -19.25 -4.99
CA ILE A 10 17.22 -19.42 -3.66
C ILE A 10 16.09 -19.71 -2.70
N THR A 11 16.10 -20.92 -2.12
CA THR A 11 15.18 -21.31 -1.06
C THR A 11 15.88 -21.21 0.28
N GLY A 12 15.13 -20.81 1.32
CA GLY A 12 15.67 -20.64 2.66
C GLY A 12 14.54 -20.58 3.68
N THR A 13 14.90 -20.55 4.95
CA THR A 13 13.92 -20.36 6.03
C THR A 13 13.35 -18.94 5.98
N GLY A 14 12.14 -18.74 6.51
CA GLY A 14 11.50 -17.43 6.55
C GLY A 14 12.41 -16.35 7.14
N ASN A 15 13.18 -16.66 8.19
CA ASN A 15 14.09 -15.70 8.81
C ASN A 15 15.25 -15.28 7.89
N GLN A 16 15.80 -16.18 7.08
CA GLN A 16 16.86 -15.85 6.12
C GLN A 16 16.32 -14.95 4.99
N ILE A 17 15.15 -15.28 4.44
CA ILE A 17 14.54 -14.53 3.33
C ILE A 17 14.01 -13.17 3.82
N TYR A 18 13.29 -13.13 4.94
CA TYR A 18 12.79 -11.87 5.52
C TYR A 18 13.91 -11.01 6.11
N GLY A 19 15.02 -11.59 6.56
CA GLY A 19 16.22 -10.86 6.96
C GLY A 19 16.79 -10.08 5.77
N ALA A 20 17.07 -10.76 4.67
CA ALA A 20 17.52 -10.14 3.42
C ALA A 20 16.54 -9.07 2.89
N MET A 21 15.23 -9.34 2.96
CA MET A 21 14.18 -8.37 2.61
C MET A 21 14.20 -7.13 3.50
N ARG A 22 14.38 -7.28 4.81
CA ARG A 22 14.47 -6.17 5.77
C ARG A 22 15.72 -5.32 5.54
N GLU A 23 16.80 -5.95 5.11
CA GLU A 23 18.05 -5.29 4.74
C GLU A 23 18.04 -4.77 3.30
N ARG A 24 16.96 -4.99 2.52
CA ARG A 24 16.84 -4.61 1.10
C ARG A 24 17.94 -5.20 0.20
N LYS A 25 18.45 -6.38 0.55
CA LYS A 25 19.48 -7.13 -0.18
C LYS A 25 18.86 -8.28 -0.97
N PHE A 26 18.11 -7.96 -2.02
CA PHE A 26 17.48 -8.96 -2.89
C PHE A 26 17.26 -8.41 -4.29
N ASP A 27 17.30 -9.29 -5.29
CA ASP A 27 16.94 -8.93 -6.67
C ASP A 27 15.44 -9.14 -6.91
N LEU A 28 14.93 -10.31 -6.53
CA LEU A 28 13.52 -10.68 -6.64
C LEU A 28 13.09 -11.48 -5.42
N LEU A 29 12.02 -11.04 -4.78
CA LEU A 29 11.40 -11.74 -3.66
C LEU A 29 9.94 -12.03 -3.98
N VAL A 30 9.57 -13.31 -3.91
CA VAL A 30 8.19 -13.75 -4.04
C VAL A 30 7.64 -13.96 -2.64
N GLY A 31 6.70 -13.11 -2.25
CA GLY A 31 6.11 -13.13 -0.92
C GLY A 31 4.66 -12.67 -0.95
N ARG A 32 3.96 -12.86 0.17
CA ARG A 32 2.60 -12.34 0.32
C ARG A 32 2.67 -10.82 0.51
N GLY A 33 2.08 -10.06 -0.40
CA GLY A 33 1.90 -8.62 -0.24
C GLY A 33 1.00 -8.32 0.96
N GLY A 34 1.40 -7.35 1.78
CA GLY A 34 0.56 -6.86 2.89
C GLY A 34 -0.71 -6.21 2.34
N SER A 35 -1.88 -6.62 2.84
CA SER A 35 -3.12 -5.86 2.64
C SER A 35 -3.20 -4.78 3.72
N GLY A 36 -3.65 -3.59 3.34
CA GLY A 36 -3.86 -2.52 4.31
C GLY A 36 -4.95 -2.91 5.30
N MET A 37 -4.85 -2.44 6.55
CA MET A 37 -5.81 -2.79 7.61
C MET A 37 -7.18 -2.12 7.46
N GLU A 38 -7.30 -1.11 6.61
CA GLU A 38 -8.59 -0.43 6.39
C GLU A 38 -9.35 -1.18 5.29
N PRO A 39 -10.67 -1.42 5.44
CA PRO A 39 -11.50 -2.04 4.39
C PRO A 39 -11.61 -1.22 3.10
N HIS A 40 -10.90 -0.10 3.01
CA HIS A 40 -10.85 0.74 1.82
C HIS A 40 -9.67 0.36 0.92
N PRO A 41 -9.84 0.23 -0.42
CA PRO A 41 -8.77 -0.11 -1.36
C PRO A 41 -7.57 0.85 -1.31
N HIS A 42 -7.78 2.07 -0.81
CA HIS A 42 -6.72 3.03 -0.54
C HIS A 42 -5.68 2.49 0.44
N SER A 43 -6.10 1.78 1.49
CA SER A 43 -5.16 1.25 2.50
C SER A 43 -4.26 0.17 1.91
N SER A 44 -4.81 -0.72 1.09
CA SER A 44 -4.02 -1.71 0.36
C SER A 44 -3.07 -1.06 -0.64
N LEU A 45 -3.53 -0.08 -1.42
CA LEU A 45 -2.66 0.64 -2.36
C LEU A 45 -1.53 1.37 -1.64
N ARG A 46 -1.84 2.03 -0.51
CA ARG A 46 -0.86 2.74 0.30
C ARG A 46 0.18 1.79 0.90
N ALA A 47 -0.24 0.62 1.39
CA ALA A 47 0.69 -0.37 1.93
C ALA A 47 1.69 -0.87 0.87
N LEU A 48 1.27 -0.93 -0.39
CA LEU A 48 2.08 -1.44 -1.51
C LEU A 48 3.02 -0.38 -2.12
N VAL A 49 2.52 0.83 -2.38
CA VAL A 49 3.17 1.77 -3.32
C VAL A 49 3.66 3.05 -2.63
N TYR A 50 3.14 3.40 -1.46
CA TYR A 50 3.49 4.64 -0.78
C TYR A 50 4.94 4.63 -0.28
N ASN A 51 5.74 5.61 -0.71
CA ASN A 51 7.12 5.76 -0.27
C ASN A 51 7.54 7.25 -0.25
N PRO A 52 7.29 7.99 0.85
CA PRO A 52 7.57 9.41 0.93
C PRO A 52 9.07 9.74 0.97
N ASP A 53 9.90 8.82 1.47
CA ASP A 53 11.35 8.96 1.52
C ASP A 53 11.99 7.58 1.32
N ASN A 54 12.70 7.41 0.20
CA ASN A 54 13.33 6.16 -0.17
C ASN A 54 14.72 5.94 0.47
N SER A 55 15.18 6.88 1.31
CA SER A 55 16.46 6.77 1.99
C SER A 55 16.47 5.61 2.99
N ASP A 56 17.64 4.99 3.18
CA ASP A 56 17.80 3.92 4.18
C ASP A 56 17.58 4.43 5.61
N LYS A 57 17.79 5.73 5.84
CA LYS A 57 17.58 6.41 7.13
C LYS A 57 16.10 6.50 7.50
N ALA A 58 15.19 6.55 6.53
CA ALA A 58 13.75 6.68 6.75
C ALA A 58 13.14 5.46 7.47
N ARG A 59 13.75 4.27 7.30
CA ARG A 59 13.37 3.01 7.96
C ARG A 59 11.86 2.76 7.94
N LEU A 60 11.23 3.00 6.79
CA LEU A 60 9.80 2.88 6.56
C LEU A 60 9.37 1.41 6.38
N THR A 61 9.66 0.58 7.39
CA THR A 61 9.55 -0.88 7.35
C THR A 61 8.13 -1.42 7.18
N ASN A 62 7.12 -0.57 7.40
CA ASN A 62 5.70 -0.89 7.22
C ASN A 62 5.25 -0.81 5.75
N PHE A 63 5.96 -0.04 4.92
CA PHE A 63 5.60 0.17 3.52
C PHE A 63 6.39 -0.79 2.64
N GLN A 64 5.67 -1.57 1.83
CA GLN A 64 6.31 -2.50 0.89
C GLN A 64 7.06 -1.73 -0.20
N GLY A 65 6.53 -0.59 -0.65
CA GLY A 65 7.18 0.28 -1.64
C GLY A 65 8.56 0.75 -1.20
N TRP A 66 8.75 1.06 0.09
CA TRP A 66 10.08 1.39 0.62
C TRP A 66 11.02 0.17 0.61
N ARG A 67 10.52 -1.01 1.02
CA ARG A 67 11.32 -2.25 1.04
C ARG A 67 11.79 -2.68 -0.34
N THR A 68 11.00 -2.44 -1.38
CA THR A 68 11.37 -2.73 -2.78
C THR A 68 12.12 -1.57 -3.44
N GLY A 69 12.27 -0.44 -2.76
CA GLY A 69 12.91 0.76 -3.32
C GLY A 69 12.09 1.47 -4.40
N PHE A 70 10.80 1.15 -4.51
CA PHE A 70 9.88 1.81 -5.42
C PHE A 70 9.62 3.24 -4.95
N TYR A 71 9.90 4.23 -5.80
CA TYR A 71 9.66 5.64 -5.51
C TYR A 71 9.03 6.33 -6.71
N ASP A 72 7.87 6.94 -6.49
CA ASP A 72 7.18 7.76 -7.48
C ASP A 72 6.56 8.99 -6.79
N PRO A 73 7.04 10.21 -7.10
CA PRO A 73 6.58 11.43 -6.44
C PRO A 73 5.14 11.80 -6.82
N GLN A 74 4.69 11.45 -8.02
CA GLN A 74 3.33 11.73 -8.47
C GLN A 74 2.33 10.84 -7.73
N LEU A 75 2.60 9.53 -7.61
CA LEU A 75 1.77 8.60 -6.85
C LEU A 75 1.71 8.97 -5.37
N ASN A 76 2.84 9.36 -4.78
CA ASN A 76 2.88 9.87 -3.41
C ASN A 76 1.97 11.09 -3.23
N THR A 77 2.00 12.03 -4.16
CA THR A 77 1.15 13.23 -4.14
C THR A 77 -0.33 12.88 -4.35
N MET A 78 -0.63 11.91 -5.22
CA MET A 78 -2.00 11.45 -5.43
C MET A 78 -2.57 10.78 -4.18
N MET A 79 -1.78 10.02 -3.43
CA MET A 79 -2.22 9.40 -2.17
C MET A 79 -2.49 10.42 -1.05
N THR A 80 -1.80 11.55 -1.04
CA THR A 80 -1.99 12.60 -0.02
C THR A 80 -3.12 13.57 -0.37
N ARG A 81 -3.72 13.49 -1.58
CA ARG A 81 -4.78 14.39 -2.01
C ARG A 81 -6.03 14.34 -1.11
N PRO A 82 -6.71 15.49 -0.91
CA PRO A 82 -7.91 15.58 -0.07
C PRO A 82 -9.06 14.64 -0.49
N CYS A 83 -9.22 14.37 -1.79
CA CYS A 83 -10.27 13.45 -2.27
C CYS A 83 -10.06 12.01 -1.78
N TRP A 84 -8.81 11.58 -1.58
CA TRP A 84 -8.47 10.28 -0.95
C TRP A 84 -8.61 10.31 0.58
N ASN A 85 -8.44 11.47 1.20
CA ASN A 85 -8.70 11.66 2.64
C ASN A 85 -10.20 11.71 2.98
N ALA A 86 -11.06 12.18 2.07
CA ALA A 86 -12.52 12.16 2.23
C ALA A 86 -13.05 10.71 2.28
N ILE A 87 -12.47 9.85 1.46
CA ILE A 87 -12.68 8.40 1.47
C ILE A 87 -12.35 7.76 2.83
N ARG A 88 -11.27 8.21 3.51
CA ARG A 88 -10.90 7.76 4.87
C ARG A 88 -11.94 8.14 5.94
N LYS A 89 -12.71 9.20 5.71
CA LYS A 89 -13.69 9.74 6.68
C LYS A 89 -15.12 9.29 6.40
N ASN A 90 -15.43 8.78 5.21
CA ASN A 90 -16.77 8.34 4.86
C ASN A 90 -17.04 6.88 5.27
N ARG A 91 -17.47 6.71 6.53
CA ARG A 91 -18.28 5.59 7.02
C ARG A 91 -19.70 5.61 6.40
N TRP A 92 -19.84 5.91 5.11
CA TRP A 92 -21.13 6.27 4.50
C TRP A 92 -21.45 5.60 3.16
N LEU A 93 -20.66 4.61 2.71
CA LEU A 93 -20.93 3.90 1.45
C LEU A 93 -21.61 2.52 1.62
N THR A 94 -22.05 2.15 2.82
CA THR A 94 -22.82 0.89 3.04
C THR A 94 -24.33 1.07 3.17
N THR A 95 -24.86 2.28 3.07
CA THR A 95 -26.32 2.50 3.01
C THR A 95 -26.65 3.33 1.77
N ARG A 96 -27.00 2.65 0.67
CA ARG A 96 -27.72 3.29 -0.43
C ARG A 96 -28.99 3.92 0.14
N PRO A 97 -29.22 5.24 0.02
CA PRO A 97 -30.53 5.78 0.36
C PRO A 97 -31.48 5.35 -0.76
N SER A 98 -32.45 4.51 -0.41
CA SER A 98 -33.65 4.33 -1.20
C SER A 98 -34.23 5.71 -1.50
N ARG A 99 -34.48 6.00 -2.78
CA ARG A 99 -35.20 7.20 -3.20
C ARG A 99 -36.61 7.08 -2.59
N HIS A 100 -36.83 7.73 -1.44
CA HIS A 100 -38.09 8.20 -0.86
C HIS A 100 -37.92 8.33 0.67
N ALA A 101 -37.40 9.46 1.13
CA ALA A 101 -37.60 9.92 2.50
C ALA A 101 -37.32 11.43 2.58
N THR A 102 -38.38 12.22 2.48
CA THR A 102 -38.42 13.59 2.98
C THR A 102 -38.20 13.59 4.49
N THR A 103 -37.11 14.16 4.99
CA THR A 103 -37.08 14.69 6.37
C THR A 103 -36.04 15.80 6.49
N SER A 104 -36.55 17.01 6.69
CA SER A 104 -35.81 18.21 7.10
C SER A 104 -35.16 18.00 8.48
N TRP A 105 -33.93 18.47 8.67
CA TRP A 105 -33.33 18.58 10.00
C TRP A 105 -32.51 19.88 10.10
N PHE A 106 -33.00 20.80 10.94
CA PHE A 106 -32.27 21.93 11.51
C PHE A 106 -31.17 21.44 12.46
N ARG A 107 -30.12 22.24 12.65
CA ARG A 107 -29.31 22.19 13.86
C ARG A 107 -28.87 23.59 14.29
N LEU A 108 -29.20 23.91 15.54
CA LEU A 108 -28.54 24.92 16.38
C LEU A 108 -27.04 24.65 16.48
#